data_AF-A0AAJ1ZFW1-F1
#
_entry.id   AF-A0AAJ1ZFW1-F1
#
_cell.length_a   1.000
_cell.length_b   1.000
_cell.length_c   1.000
_cell.angle_alpha   90.00
_cell.angle_beta   90.00
_cell.angle_gamma   90.00
#
_symmetry.space_group_name_H-M   'P 1'
#
loop_
_entity.id
_entity.type
_entity.pdbx_description
1 polymer ?
#
loop_
_entity_poly.entity_id
_entity_poly.type
_entity_poly.pdbx_seq_one_letter_code
_entity_poly.pdbx_strand_id
1 'polypeptide(L)'
;MYFTTPQWWEDARQLAEIQRDVTGKIVESSVAAEMNDLQARRKAYAMFLDLAKAEMNLSSVVIRQTVGIYERFGQSEMRPELTRLFGLTDISSLTSKSDEEVKLALTLKKADPHITRHELMSRLSMH
;
A
#
# COMPACT_ATOMS: atom_id res chain seq x y z
N MET A 1 0.30 -2.36 18.41
CA MET A 1 0.69 -2.80 17.06
C MET A 1 -0.59 -3.13 16.32
N TYR A 2 -0.92 -2.41 15.24
CA TYR A 2 -2.12 -2.72 14.45
C TYR A 2 -1.75 -3.79 13.42
N PHE A 3 -2.45 -4.93 13.45
CA PHE A 3 -2.28 -6.02 12.49
C PHE A 3 -3.33 -5.90 11.38
N THR A 4 -3.02 -6.47 10.22
CA THR A 4 -4.01 -6.61 9.15
C THR A 4 -5.02 -7.69 9.53
N THR A 5 -6.31 -7.45 9.26
CA THR A 5 -7.40 -8.43 9.43
C THR A 5 -7.99 -8.78 8.05
N PRO A 6 -8.78 -9.86 7.92
CA PRO A 6 -9.48 -10.15 6.67
C PRO A 6 -10.33 -8.98 6.18
N GLN A 7 -11.07 -8.32 7.10
CA GLN A 7 -11.86 -7.13 6.78
C GLN A 7 -10.98 -5.98 6.29
N TRP A 8 -9.86 -5.72 6.97
CA TRP A 8 -8.95 -4.65 6.54
C TRP A 8 -8.42 -4.88 5.12
N TRP A 9 -8.12 -6.13 4.74
CA TRP A 9 -7.68 -6.45 3.39
C TRP A 9 -8.77 -6.22 2.34
N GLU A 10 -10.02 -6.49 2.70
CA GLU A 10 -11.17 -6.23 1.85
C GLU A 10 -11.42 -4.73 1.68
N ASP A 11 -11.35 -3.95 2.76
CA ASP A 11 -11.42 -2.49 2.71
C ASP A 11 -10.28 -1.91 1.85
N ALA A 12 -9.07 -2.47 1.98
CA ALA A 12 -7.92 -2.07 1.19
C ALA A 12 -8.07 -2.41 -0.30
N ARG A 13 -8.69 -3.56 -0.63
CA ARG A 13 -9.06 -3.92 -2.00
C ARG A 13 -10.01 -2.91 -2.60
N GLN A 14 -11.10 -2.62 -1.90
CA GLN A 14 -12.13 -1.69 -2.35
C GLN A 14 -11.52 -0.29 -2.59
N LEU A 15 -10.68 0.16 -1.67
CA LEU A 15 -10.00 1.45 -1.82
C LEU A 15 -9.06 1.49 -3.04
N ALA A 16 -8.33 0.41 -3.31
CA ALA A 16 -7.48 0.32 -4.50
C ALA A 16 -8.28 0.23 -5.81
N GLU A 17 -9.48 -0.38 -5.79
CA GLU A 17 -10.40 -0.39 -6.93
C GLU A 17 -10.98 0.99 -7.20
N ILE A 18 -11.46 1.68 -6.16
CA ILE A 18 -11.92 3.06 -6.25
C ILE A 18 -10.81 3.95 -6.82
N GLN A 19 -9.56 3.80 -6.34
CA GLN A 19 -8.44 4.55 -6.89
C GLN A 19 -8.27 4.32 -8.39
N ARG A 20 -8.29 3.06 -8.85
CA ARG A 20 -8.13 2.72 -10.27
C ARG A 20 -9.27 3.29 -11.11
N ASP A 21 -10.51 3.12 -10.67
CA ASP A 21 -11.69 3.56 -11.41
C ASP A 21 -11.79 5.09 -11.51
N VAL A 22 -11.62 5.78 -10.38
CA VAL A 22 -11.63 7.25 -10.32
C VAL A 22 -10.47 7.80 -11.15
N THR A 23 -9.28 7.19 -11.06
CA THR A 23 -8.13 7.65 -11.83
C THR A 23 -8.32 7.45 -13.32
N GLY A 24 -8.84 6.30 -13.75
CA GLY A 24 -9.14 6.03 -15.15
C GLY A 24 -10.10 7.08 -15.73
N LYS A 25 -11.26 7.27 -15.10
CA LYS A 25 -12.29 8.21 -15.56
C LYS A 25 -11.80 9.67 -15.61
N ILE A 26 -11.03 10.09 -14.61
CA ILE A 26 -10.53 11.48 -14.56
C ILE A 26 -9.40 11.69 -15.55
N VAL A 27 -8.51 10.71 -15.74
CA VAL A 27 -7.45 10.82 -16.74
C VAL A 27 -8.05 10.89 -18.14
N GLU A 28 -9.00 10.02 -18.45
CA GLU A 28 -9.66 9.98 -19.76
C GLU A 28 -10.37 11.31 -20.09
N SER A 29 -11.17 11.83 -19.14
CA SER A 29 -11.84 13.13 -19.31
C SER A 29 -10.89 14.33 -19.34
N SER A 30 -9.76 14.28 -18.62
CA SER A 30 -8.77 15.37 -18.60
C SER A 30 -7.93 15.40 -19.87
N VAL A 31 -7.57 14.24 -20.42
CA VAL A 31 -6.89 14.13 -21.72
C VAL A 31 -7.81 14.58 -22.85
N ALA A 32 -9.11 14.27 -22.79
CA ALA A 32 -10.10 14.81 -23.72
C ALA A 32 -10.24 16.34 -23.64
N ALA A 33 -9.82 16.94 -22.53
CA ALA A 33 -9.75 18.39 -22.32
C ALA A 33 -8.34 18.96 -22.59
N GLU A 34 -7.51 18.26 -23.38
CA GLU A 34 -6.15 18.65 -23.78
C GLU A 34 -5.14 18.81 -22.64
N MET A 35 -5.43 18.29 -21.44
CA MET A 35 -4.44 18.24 -20.36
C MET A 35 -3.40 17.17 -20.66
N ASN A 36 -2.13 17.44 -20.32
CA ASN A 36 -1.10 16.40 -20.42
C ASN A 36 -1.31 15.28 -19.37
N ASP A 37 -0.82 14.08 -19.68
CA ASP A 37 -1.02 12.88 -18.86
C ASP A 37 -0.57 13.06 -17.39
N LEU A 38 0.56 13.74 -17.16
CA LEU A 38 1.05 13.99 -15.80
C LEU A 38 0.11 14.90 -14.99
N GLN A 39 -0.40 15.96 -15.60
CA GLN A 39 -1.37 16.86 -14.96
C GLN A 39 -2.69 16.14 -14.70
N ALA A 40 -3.17 15.36 -15.67
CA ALA A 40 -4.38 14.54 -15.55
C ALA A 40 -4.27 13.55 -14.38
N ARG A 41 -3.16 12.82 -14.26
CA ARG A 41 -2.92 11.88 -13.15
C ARG A 41 -2.83 12.56 -11.79
N ARG A 42 -2.21 13.73 -11.71
CA ARG A 42 -2.14 14.50 -10.45
C ARG A 42 -3.53 14.96 -10.00
N LYS A 43 -4.34 15.47 -10.92
CA LYS A 43 -5.72 15.87 -10.65
C LYS A 43 -6.57 14.69 -10.20
N ALA A 44 -6.49 13.58 -10.94
CA ALA A 44 -7.16 12.33 -10.63
C ALA A 44 -6.84 11.83 -9.21
N TYR A 45 -5.56 11.80 -8.87
CA TYR A 45 -5.12 11.35 -7.56
C TYR A 45 -5.60 12.27 -6.43
N ALA A 46 -5.58 13.59 -6.62
CA ALA A 46 -6.11 14.54 -5.65
C ALA A 46 -7.61 14.30 -5.39
N MET A 47 -8.40 14.16 -6.45
CA MET A 47 -9.84 13.90 -6.36
C MET A 47 -10.14 12.55 -5.68
N PHE A 48 -9.36 11.51 -5.99
CA PHE A 48 -9.44 10.23 -5.28
C PHE A 48 -9.22 10.40 -3.77
N LEU A 49 -8.17 11.12 -3.35
CA LEU A 49 -7.89 11.31 -1.94
C LEU A 49 -9.00 12.07 -1.23
N ASP A 50 -9.61 13.06 -1.88
CA ASP A 50 -10.72 13.83 -1.30
C ASP A 50 -11.98 12.98 -1.15
N LEU A 51 -12.30 12.15 -2.15
CA LEU A 51 -13.40 11.19 -2.07
C LEU A 51 -13.17 10.18 -0.94
N ALA A 52 -12.00 9.54 -0.90
CA ALA A 52 -11.67 8.53 0.09
C ALA A 52 -11.71 9.09 1.53
N LYS A 53 -11.30 10.35 1.73
CA LYS A 53 -11.44 11.02 3.04
C LYS A 53 -12.90 11.20 3.44
N ALA A 54 -13.74 11.65 2.52
CA ALA A 54 -15.15 11.94 2.79
C ALA A 54 -15.90 10.66 3.15
N GLU A 55 -15.61 9.55 2.45
CA GLU A 55 -16.31 8.27 2.64
C GLU A 55 -15.78 7.46 3.82
N MET A 56 -14.47 7.47 4.07
CA MET A 56 -13.84 6.54 5.03
C MET A 56 -13.36 7.19 6.34
N ASN A 57 -13.42 8.52 6.45
CA ASN A 57 -12.88 9.26 7.60
C ASN A 57 -11.41 8.93 7.92
N LEU A 58 -10.60 8.68 6.87
CA LEU A 58 -9.19 8.36 6.97
C LEU A 58 -8.33 9.55 6.51
N SER A 59 -7.12 9.68 7.06
CA SER A 59 -6.15 10.66 6.57
C SER A 59 -5.56 10.24 5.22
N SER A 60 -5.10 11.21 4.41
CA SER A 60 -4.41 10.92 3.14
C SER A 60 -3.22 9.97 3.30
N VAL A 61 -2.52 10.06 4.43
CA VAL A 61 -1.36 9.20 4.72
C VAL A 61 -1.81 7.75 4.87
N VAL A 62 -2.87 7.51 5.66
CA VAL A 62 -3.41 6.17 5.87
C VAL A 62 -4.00 5.60 4.58
N ILE A 63 -4.71 6.42 3.79
CA ILE A 63 -5.25 6.02 2.49
C ILE A 63 -4.12 5.55 1.57
N ARG A 64 -3.07 6.36 1.42
CA ARG A 64 -1.91 6.02 0.57
C ARG A 64 -1.22 4.74 1.02
N GLN A 65 -0.98 4.58 2.32
CA GLN A 65 -0.37 3.38 2.87
C GLN A 65 -1.24 2.14 2.61
N THR A 66 -2.54 2.26 2.85
CA THR A 66 -3.51 1.16 2.67
C THR A 66 -3.55 0.68 1.22
N VAL A 67 -3.68 1.62 0.27
CA VAL A 67 -3.63 1.29 -1.16
C VAL A 67 -2.28 0.66 -1.52
N GLY A 68 -1.16 1.28 -1.13
CA GLY A 68 0.17 0.79 -1.49
C GLY A 68 0.45 -0.62 -0.96
N ILE A 69 0.00 -0.94 0.26
CA ILE A 69 0.07 -2.29 0.81
C ILE A 69 -0.76 -3.26 -0.03
N TYR A 70 -2.01 -2.89 -0.37
CA TYR A 70 -2.87 -3.76 -1.17
C TYR A 70 -2.34 -3.99 -2.58
N GLU A 71 -1.91 -2.93 -3.27
CA GLU A 71 -1.35 -3.04 -4.62
C GLU A 71 -0.09 -3.91 -4.64
N ARG A 72 0.76 -3.82 -3.61
CA ARG A 72 1.98 -4.62 -3.54
C ARG A 72 1.74 -6.07 -3.11
N PHE A 73 0.91 -6.28 -2.10
CA PHE A 73 0.82 -7.57 -1.40
C PHE A 73 -0.56 -8.20 -1.41
N GLY A 74 -1.63 -7.50 -1.81
CA GLY A 74 -3.01 -7.97 -1.73
C GLY A 74 -3.26 -9.30 -2.46
N GLN A 75 -2.56 -9.50 -3.58
CA GLN A 75 -2.62 -10.70 -4.42
C GLN A 75 -1.31 -11.52 -4.38
N SER A 76 -0.36 -11.16 -3.52
CA SER A 76 0.92 -11.87 -3.41
C SER A 76 0.76 -13.17 -2.62
N GLU A 77 1.47 -14.22 -3.04
CA GLU A 77 1.61 -15.47 -2.28
C GLU A 77 2.22 -15.25 -0.89
N MET A 78 2.96 -14.15 -0.68
CA MET A 78 3.57 -13.78 0.60
C MET A 78 2.56 -13.18 1.60
N ARG A 79 1.34 -12.82 1.14
CA ARG A 79 0.32 -12.15 1.97
C ARG A 79 0.00 -12.86 3.29
N PRO A 80 -0.21 -14.19 3.33
CA PRO A 80 -0.55 -14.87 4.58
C PRO A 80 0.58 -14.77 5.61
N GLU A 81 1.83 -14.91 5.17
CA GLU A 81 2.98 -14.79 6.08
C GLU A 81 3.20 -13.36 6.55
N LEU A 82 3.06 -12.37 5.66
CA LEU A 82 3.14 -10.95 6.01
C LEU A 82 2.09 -10.58 7.05
N THR A 83 0.84 -11.02 6.84
CA THR A 83 -0.29 -10.80 7.75
C THR A 83 -0.03 -11.41 9.13
N ARG A 84 0.59 -12.59 9.17
CA ARG A 84 0.86 -13.31 10.42
C ARG A 84 2.02 -12.72 11.22
N LEU A 85 3.06 -12.23 10.54
CA LEU A 85 4.35 -11.90 11.17
C LEU A 85 4.56 -10.41 11.40
N PHE A 86 3.84 -9.55 10.68
CA PHE A 86 4.12 -8.11 10.67
C PHE A 86 2.88 -7.28 11.01
N GLY A 87 3.13 -6.18 11.72
CA GLY A 87 2.14 -5.11 11.86
C GLY A 87 2.06 -4.26 10.60
N LEU A 88 0.98 -3.50 10.47
CA LEU A 88 0.70 -2.61 9.33
C LEU A 88 1.86 -1.67 8.98
N THR A 89 2.49 -1.07 9.99
CA THR A 89 3.61 -0.13 9.78
C THR A 89 4.86 -0.81 9.22
N ASP A 90 5.07 -2.08 9.55
CA ASP A 90 6.21 -2.85 9.06
C ASP A 90 5.94 -3.31 7.63
N ILE A 91 4.73 -3.82 7.37
CA ILE A 91 4.28 -4.16 6.00
C ILE A 91 4.37 -2.94 5.08
N SER A 92 3.93 -1.76 5.54
CA SER A 92 4.05 -0.52 4.78
C SER A 92 5.50 -0.15 4.45
N SER A 93 6.46 -0.54 5.28
CA SER A 93 7.88 -0.26 5.02
C SER A 93 8.47 -1.22 3.99
N LEU A 94 7.85 -2.38 3.80
CA LEU A 94 8.24 -3.41 2.84
C LEU A 94 7.68 -3.14 1.44
N THR A 95 6.72 -2.21 1.26
CA THR A 95 6.07 -2.02 -0.04
C THR A 95 7.02 -1.51 -1.13
N SER A 96 8.08 -0.80 -0.74
CA SER A 96 9.11 -0.29 -1.66
C SER A 96 10.30 -1.25 -1.84
N LYS A 97 10.26 -2.44 -1.24
CA LYS A 97 11.35 -3.43 -1.27
C LYS A 97 11.15 -4.46 -2.36
N SER A 98 12.24 -5.05 -2.86
CA SER A 98 12.21 -6.14 -3.83
C SER A 98 11.59 -7.42 -3.22
N ASP A 99 11.19 -8.37 -4.06
CA ASP A 99 10.62 -9.63 -3.57
C ASP A 99 11.65 -10.44 -2.76
N GLU A 100 12.94 -10.38 -3.14
CA GLU A 100 14.05 -10.99 -2.41
C GLU A 100 14.23 -10.36 -1.04
N GLU A 101 14.21 -9.03 -0.95
CA GLU A 101 14.27 -8.32 0.33
C GLU A 101 13.07 -8.66 1.23
N VAL A 102 11.87 -8.78 0.66
CA VAL A 102 10.67 -9.19 1.41
C VAL A 102 10.80 -10.64 1.92
N LYS A 103 11.31 -11.57 1.09
CA LYS A 103 11.58 -12.96 1.52
C LYS A 103 12.64 -13.02 2.62
N LEU A 104 13.69 -12.20 2.53
CA LEU A 104 14.68 -12.08 3.59
C LEU A 104 14.03 -11.53 4.87
N ALA A 105 13.18 -10.51 4.76
CA ALA A 105 12.47 -9.95 5.91
C ALA A 105 11.59 -11.00 6.62
N LEU A 106 10.83 -11.80 5.86
CA LEU A 106 10.05 -12.92 6.38
C LEU A 106 10.95 -13.91 7.14
N THR A 107 12.12 -14.25 6.57
CA THR A 107 13.09 -15.17 7.18
C THR A 107 13.65 -14.61 8.49
N LEU A 108 14.05 -13.35 8.51
CA LEU A 108 14.56 -12.66 9.70
C LEU A 108 13.51 -12.59 10.81
N LYS A 109 12.26 -12.24 10.49
CA LYS A 109 11.16 -12.14 11.46
C LYS A 109 10.71 -13.49 12.00
N LYS A 110 10.84 -14.56 11.21
CA LYS A 110 10.62 -15.95 11.68
C LYS A 110 11.71 -16.39 12.66
N ALA A 111 12.96 -16.05 12.38
CA ALA A 111 14.09 -16.39 13.25
C ALA A 111 14.08 -15.60 14.56
N ASP A 112 13.68 -14.32 14.49
CA ASP A 112 13.53 -13.45 15.64
C ASP A 112 12.22 -12.65 15.56
N PRO A 113 11.14 -13.12 16.22
CA PRO A 113 9.86 -12.42 16.26
C PRO A 113 9.95 -11.01 16.87
N HIS A 114 10.96 -10.74 17.70
CA HIS A 114 11.14 -9.48 18.41
C HIS A 114 12.01 -8.48 17.66
N ILE A 115 12.60 -8.86 16.51
CA ILE A 115 13.40 -7.93 15.70
C ILE A 115 12.60 -6.67 15.43
N THR A 116 13.21 -5.53 15.76
CA THR A 116 12.58 -4.23 15.59
C THR A 116 12.55 -3.86 14.12
N ARG A 117 11.62 -2.97 13.74
CA ARG A 117 11.56 -2.44 12.37
C ARG A 117 12.89 -1.78 11.97
N HIS A 118 13.53 -1.06 12.87
CA HIS A 118 14.79 -0.37 12.57
C HIS A 118 15.90 -1.38 12.27
N GLU A 119 16.08 -2.40 13.10
CA GLU A 119 17.05 -3.47 12.87
C GLU A 119 16.76 -4.23 11.58
N LEU A 120 15.49 -4.56 11.33
CA LEU A 120 15.07 -5.21 10.10
C LEU A 120 15.45 -4.38 8.87
N MET A 121 15.09 -3.09 8.84
CA MET A 121 15.41 -2.20 7.72
C MET A 121 16.92 -2.02 7.54
N SER A 122 17.68 -1.94 8.64
CA SER A 122 19.14 -1.87 8.57
C SER A 122 19.72 -3.10 7.88
N ARG A 123 19.22 -4.31 8.18
CA ARG A 123 19.68 -5.56 7.55
C ARG A 123 19.30 -5.66 6.08
N LEU A 124 18.12 -5.16 5.70
CA LEU A 124 17.69 -5.14 4.30
C LEU A 124 18.47 -4.12 3.45
N SER A 125 18.96 -3.03 4.05
CA SER A 125 19.68 -1.97 3.32
C SER A 125 21.14 -2.32 3.02
N MET A 126 21.65 -3.43 3.58
CA MET A 126 23.01 -3.93 3.35
C MET A 126 23.08 -4.98 2.23
N HIS A 127 21.94 -5.32 1.63
CA HIS A 127 21.77 -6.26 0.53
C HIS A 127 21.20 -5.56 -0.70
#